data_AF-A0A7W0Q2R8-F1
#
_entry.id   AF-A0A7W0Q2R8-F1
#
_cell.length_a   1.000
_cell.length_b   1.000
_cell.length_c   1.000
_cell.angle_alpha   90.00
_cell.angle_beta   90.00
_cell.angle_gamma   90.00
#
_symmetry.space_group_name_H-M   'P 1'
#
loop_
_entity.id
_entity.type
_entity.pdbx_description
1 polymer ?
#
loop_
_entity_poly.entity_id
_entity_poly.type
_entity_poly.pdbx_seq_one_letter_code
_entity_poly.pdbx_strand_id
1 'polypeptide(L)'
;MLTGAIIGCVVALTMMLLNRSKAKQGTGLPGNLEQALRGQPPKTLKQIAALVGKDSFMGRGEVAQALAALQSVGRVRTVPAPEGTPQLQKVDFITYELTTAPPP
;
A
#
# COMPACT_ATOMS: atom_id res chain seq x y z
N MET A 1 7.24 19.99 -23.04
CA MET A 1 6.27 19.13 -22.33
C MET A 1 6.68 17.65 -22.33
N LEU A 2 7.24 17.11 -23.42
CA LEU A 2 7.71 15.72 -23.51
C LEU A 2 8.79 15.35 -22.47
N THR A 3 9.76 16.25 -22.25
CA THR A 3 10.87 16.05 -21.31
C THR A 3 10.42 15.92 -19.86
N GLY A 4 9.41 16.69 -19.45
CA GLY A 4 8.84 16.61 -18.10
C GLY A 4 8.07 15.30 -17.87
N ALA A 5 7.34 14.82 -18.88
CA ALA A 5 6.64 13.55 -18.81
C ALA A 5 7.60 12.35 -18.70
N ILE A 6 8.73 12.39 -19.41
CA ILE A 6 9.77 11.35 -19.34
C ILE A 6 10.40 11.31 -17.95
N ILE A 7 10.78 12.47 -17.39
CA ILE A 7 11.38 12.54 -16.04
C ILE A 7 10.38 12.02 -15.00
N GLY A 8 9.12 12.45 -15.06
CA GLY A 8 8.08 11.96 -14.15
C GLY A 8 7.88 10.45 -14.24
N CYS A 9 7.90 9.88 -15.45
CA CYS A 9 7.75 8.44 -15.66
C CYS A 9 8.94 7.65 -15.12
N VAL A 10 10.17 8.14 -15.36
CA VAL A 10 11.40 7.52 -14.82
C VAL A 10 11.35 7.55 -13.29
N VAL A 11 11.09 8.69 -12.66
CA VAL A 11 11.03 8.79 -11.19
C VAL A 11 9.97 7.85 -10.60
N ALA A 12 8.79 7.77 -11.22
CA ALA A 12 7.73 6.85 -10.78
C ALA A 12 8.16 5.37 -10.88
N LEU A 13 8.81 4.99 -11.98
CA LEU A 13 9.35 3.63 -12.18
C LEU A 13 10.46 3.32 -11.17
N THR A 14 11.40 4.24 -10.94
CA THR A 14 12.48 4.02 -9.98
C THR A 14 11.94 3.87 -8.56
N MET A 15 10.98 4.71 -8.15
CA MET A 15 10.31 4.57 -6.85
C MET A 15 9.55 3.25 -6.74
N MET A 16 8.85 2.83 -7.79
CA MET A 16 8.14 1.55 -7.81
C MET A 16 9.11 0.36 -7.64
N LEU A 17 10.23 0.36 -8.35
CA LEU A 17 11.24 -0.70 -8.26
C LEU A 17 11.91 -0.74 -6.87
N LEU A 18 12.26 0.42 -6.32
CA LEU A 18 12.86 0.52 -4.99
C LEU A 18 11.89 0.08 -3.89
N ASN A 19 10.62 0.50 -3.96
CA ASN A 19 9.60 0.07 -3.02
C ASN A 19 9.32 -1.43 -3.13
N ARG A 20 9.35 -1.99 -4.35
CA ARG A 20 9.19 -3.44 -4.56
C ARG A 20 10.37 -4.22 -3.97
N SER A 21 11.60 -3.73 -4.14
CA SER A 21 12.79 -4.35 -3.53
C SER A 21 12.72 -4.31 -2.00
N LYS A 22 12.35 -3.17 -1.41
CA LYS A 22 12.16 -3.01 0.04
C LYS A 22 11.03 -3.89 0.58
N ALA A 23 9.94 -4.03 -0.16
CA ALA A 23 8.85 -4.95 0.15
C ALA A 23 9.29 -6.42 0.12
N LYS A 24 10.12 -6.83 -0.85
CA LYS A 24 10.71 -8.18 -0.88
C LYS A 24 11.64 -8.45 0.30
N GLN A 25 12.41 -7.43 0.70
CA GLN A 25 13.36 -7.52 1.82
C GLN A 25 12.70 -7.35 3.19
N GLY A 26 11.43 -6.92 3.25
CA GLY A 26 10.75 -6.62 4.51
C GLY A 26 11.36 -5.44 5.26
N THR A 27 11.98 -4.48 4.56
CA THR A 27 12.68 -3.34 5.17
C THR A 27 11.99 -2.01 4.87
N GLY A 28 12.21 -0.99 5.71
CA GLY A 28 11.63 0.34 5.55
C GLY A 28 10.11 0.38 5.75
N LEU A 29 9.43 1.30 5.06
CA LEU A 29 7.98 1.49 5.21
C LEU A 29 7.14 0.23 4.90
N PRO A 30 7.44 -0.57 3.85
CA PRO A 30 6.75 -1.84 3.61
C PRO A 30 6.91 -2.86 4.75
N GLY A 31 8.11 -2.97 5.34
CA GLY A 31 8.35 -3.86 6.48
C GLY A 31 7.57 -3.44 7.72
N ASN A 32 7.57 -2.13 8.04
CA ASN A 32 6.80 -1.59 9.16
C ASN A 32 5.30 -1.80 8.97
N LEU A 33 4.79 -1.70 7.74
CA LEU A 33 3.39 -1.98 7.42
C LEU A 33 3.06 -3.47 7.59
N GLU A 34 3.94 -4.36 7.15
CA GLU A 34 3.77 -5.80 7.34
C GLU A 34 3.73 -6.15 8.84
N GLN A 35 4.62 -5.57 9.64
CA GLN A 35 4.63 -5.75 11.09
C GLN A 35 3.37 -5.16 11.75
N ALA A 36 2.92 -3.98 11.32
CA ALA A 36 1.73 -3.32 11.87
C ALA A 36 0.43 -4.07 11.54
N LEU A 37 0.37 -4.76 10.39
CA LEU A 37 -0.77 -5.58 9.97
C LEU A 37 -0.73 -7.01 10.55
N ARG A 38 0.40 -7.44 11.15
CA ARG A 38 0.55 -8.79 11.69
C ARG A 38 -0.37 -9.03 12.88
N GLY A 39 -1.25 -10.03 12.74
CA GLY A 39 -2.21 -10.39 13.78
C GLY A 39 -3.36 -9.38 13.96
N GLN A 40 -3.52 -8.43 13.03
CA GLN A 40 -4.60 -7.45 13.08
C GLN A 40 -5.73 -7.80 12.10
N PRO A 41 -6.99 -7.45 12.43
CA PRO A 41 -8.10 -7.59 11.48
C PRO A 41 -7.89 -6.65 10.27
N PRO A 42 -8.57 -6.87 9.14
CA PRO A 42 -8.47 -6.02 7.95
C PRO A 42 -8.69 -4.54 8.30
N LYS A 43 -7.79 -3.66 7.86
CA LYS A 43 -7.84 -2.21 8.16
C LYS A 43 -7.87 -1.34 6.93
N THR A 44 -8.49 -0.17 7.07
CA THR A 44 -8.55 0.81 5.97
C THR A 44 -7.22 1.52 5.80
N LEU A 45 -6.99 2.13 4.64
CA LEU A 45 -5.77 2.92 4.38
C LEU A 45 -5.52 3.97 5.46
N LYS A 46 -6.57 4.65 5.92
CA LYS A 46 -6.50 5.66 6.99
C LYS A 46 -6.04 5.05 8.32
N GLN A 47 -6.61 3.90 8.70
CA GLN A 47 -6.24 3.22 9.94
C GLN A 47 -4.80 2.69 9.89
N ILE A 48 -4.38 2.17 8.74
CA ILE A 48 -3.02 1.68 8.53
C ILE A 48 -2.02 2.84 8.57
N ALA A 49 -2.34 3.94 7.93
CA ALA A 49 -1.52 5.16 7.95
C ALA A 49 -1.35 5.70 9.38
N ALA A 50 -2.42 5.69 10.19
CA ALA A 50 -2.38 6.07 11.59
C ALA A 50 -1.46 5.16 12.41
N LEU A 51 -1.49 3.85 12.18
CA LEU A 51 -0.64 2.87 12.89
C LEU A 51 0.85 3.08 12.68
N VAL A 52 1.24 3.58 11.51
CA VAL A 52 2.65 3.86 11.17
C VAL A 52 3.01 5.34 11.32
N GLY A 53 2.15 6.14 11.94
CA GLY A 53 2.39 7.57 12.20
C GLY A 53 2.42 8.45 10.93
N LYS A 54 1.74 8.02 9.85
CA LYS A 54 1.70 8.72 8.54
C LYS A 54 0.30 9.24 8.20
N ASP A 55 -0.34 9.91 9.14
CA ASP A 55 -1.72 10.42 8.98
C ASP A 55 -1.88 11.59 8.01
N SER A 56 -0.78 12.24 7.62
CA SER A 56 -0.79 13.36 6.67
C SER A 56 -1.18 12.90 5.26
N PHE A 57 -1.68 13.83 4.44
CA PHE A 57 -2.07 13.52 3.06
C PHE A 57 -0.92 12.88 2.25
N MET A 58 0.29 13.46 2.34
CA MET A 58 1.49 12.88 1.74
C MET A 58 1.85 11.52 2.34
N GLY A 59 1.77 11.38 3.67
CA GLY A 59 2.03 10.12 4.37
C GLY A 59 1.11 8.99 3.91
N ARG A 60 -0.18 9.28 3.69
CA ARG A 60 -1.14 8.33 3.12
C ARG A 60 -0.79 7.92 1.69
N GLY A 61 -0.25 8.84 0.88
CA GLY A 61 0.25 8.54 -0.46
C GLY A 61 1.42 7.55 -0.43
N GLU A 62 2.39 7.76 0.47
CA GLU A 62 3.51 6.83 0.66
C GLU A 62 3.05 5.46 1.17
N VAL A 63 2.09 5.43 2.10
CA VAL A 63 1.50 4.18 2.62
C VAL A 63 0.75 3.45 1.51
N ALA A 64 -0.01 4.16 0.67
CA ALA A 64 -0.69 3.56 -0.48
C ALA A 64 0.31 2.95 -1.48
N GLN A 65 1.40 3.65 -1.78
CA GLN A 65 2.47 3.12 -2.65
C GLN A 65 3.16 1.89 -2.04
N ALA A 66 3.41 1.89 -0.73
CA ALA A 66 4.01 0.76 -0.04
C ALA A 66 3.07 -0.45 0.05
N LEU A 67 1.77 -0.23 0.27
CA LEU A 67 0.74 -1.27 0.21
C LEU A 67 0.62 -1.86 -1.21
N ALA A 68 0.64 -1.02 -2.24
CA ALA A 68 0.67 -1.49 -3.64
C ALA A 68 1.91 -2.32 -3.94
N ALA A 69 3.08 -1.94 -3.39
CA ALA A 69 4.29 -2.74 -3.49
C ALA A 69 4.16 -4.09 -2.79
N LEU A 70 3.61 -4.14 -1.57
CA LEU A 70 3.34 -5.38 -0.82
C LEU A 70 2.33 -6.28 -1.53
N GLN A 71 1.29 -5.70 -2.13
CA GLN A 71 0.32 -6.43 -2.96
C GLN A 71 0.97 -7.02 -4.20
N SER A 72 1.88 -6.29 -4.86
CA SER A 72 2.61 -6.76 -6.05
C SER A 72 3.58 -7.94 -5.78
N VAL A 73 3.90 -8.20 -4.51
CA VAL A 73 4.75 -9.31 -4.07
C VAL A 73 3.95 -10.36 -3.28
N GLY A 74 2.62 -10.27 -3.28
CA GLY A 74 1.74 -11.25 -2.65
C GLY A 74 1.75 -11.27 -1.12
N ARG A 75 2.19 -10.18 -0.47
CA ARG A 75 2.27 -10.09 1.01
C ARG A 75 1.01 -9.51 1.64
N VAL A 76 0.27 -8.68 0.91
CA VAL A 76 -0.95 -8.02 1.36
C VAL A 76 -2.06 -8.25 0.35
N ARG A 77 -3.27 -8.53 0.84
CA ARG A 77 -4.48 -8.67 0.05
C ARG A 77 -5.42 -7.50 0.35
N THR A 78 -6.07 -7.00 -0.70
CA THR A 78 -7.15 -6.03 -0.58
C THR A 78 -8.47 -6.78 -0.44
N VAL A 79 -9.22 -6.49 0.61
CA VAL A 79 -10.60 -6.92 0.79
C VAL A 79 -11.49 -5.80 0.23
N PRO A 80 -12.21 -6.05 -0.89
CA PRO A 80 -13.03 -5.03 -1.52
C PRO A 80 -14.25 -4.69 -0.64
N ALA A 81 -14.76 -3.48 -0.82
CA ALA A 81 -15.97 -3.04 -0.17
C ALA A 81 -17.19 -3.89 -0.61
N PRO A 82 -18.19 -4.14 0.27
CA PRO A 82 -19.40 -4.88 -0.08
C PRO A 82 -20.13 -4.25 -1.28
N GLU A 83 -20.71 -5.10 -2.14
CA GLU A 83 -21.50 -4.64 -3.28
C GLU A 83 -22.69 -3.78 -2.79
N GLY A 84 -22.84 -2.59 -3.38
CA GLY A 84 -23.85 -1.59 -2.97
C GLY A 84 -23.31 -0.38 -2.21
N THR A 85 -22.01 -0.34 -1.86
CA THR A 85 -21.40 0.86 -1.26
C THR A 85 -21.29 2.01 -2.28
N PRO A 86 -21.75 3.24 -1.93
CA PRO A 86 -21.59 4.42 -2.78
C PRO A 86 -20.13 4.62 -3.17
N GLN A 87 -19.83 4.89 -4.45
CA GLN A 87 -18.45 4.97 -4.97
C GLN A 87 -17.53 5.89 -4.14
N LEU A 88 -18.06 7.02 -3.67
CA LEU A 88 -17.32 7.98 -2.84
C LEU A 88 -16.91 7.42 -1.47
N GLN A 89 -17.67 6.47 -0.92
CA GLN A 89 -17.37 5.86 0.38
C GLN A 89 -16.55 4.58 0.25
N LYS A 90 -16.40 4.01 -0.96
CA LYS A 90 -15.62 2.78 -1.17
C LYS A 90 -14.19 2.88 -0.64
N VAL A 91 -13.59 4.08 -0.68
CA VAL A 91 -12.24 4.32 -0.15
C VAL A 91 -12.17 4.10 1.37
N ASP A 92 -13.26 4.33 2.10
CA ASP A 92 -13.37 4.08 3.54
C ASP A 92 -13.70 2.61 3.87
N PHE A 93 -14.12 1.82 2.89
CA PHE A 93 -14.46 0.40 3.08
C PHE A 93 -13.42 -0.56 2.53
N ILE A 94 -12.52 -0.10 1.65
CA ILE A 94 -11.39 -0.90 1.18
C ILE A 94 -10.47 -1.18 2.36
N THR A 95 -10.36 -2.45 2.73
CA THR A 95 -9.50 -2.90 3.83
C THR A 95 -8.35 -3.74 3.28
N TYR A 96 -7.23 -3.74 4.01
CA TYR A 96 -6.03 -4.50 3.68
C TYR A 96 -5.72 -5.47 4.81
N GLU A 97 -5.39 -6.70 4.43
CA GLU A 97 -5.00 -7.78 5.34
C GLU A 97 -3.70 -8.43 4.86
N LEU A 98 -2.93 -9.02 5.77
CA LEU A 98 -1.78 -9.82 5.37
C LEU A 98 -2.24 -11.09 4.65
N THR A 99 -1.58 -11.38 3.55
CA THR A 99 -1.79 -12.65 2.85
C THR A 99 -1.16 -13.77 3.67
N THR A 100 -1.99 -14.69 4.15
CA THR A 100 -1.56 -15.91 4.88
C THR A 100 -1.10 -17.03 3.94
N ALA A 101 -1.21 -16.83 2.62
CA ALA A 101 -0.76 -17.78 1.61
C ALA A 101 0.63 -17.38 1.07
N PRO A 102 1.59 -18.32 1.00
CA PRO A 102 2.85 -18.07 0.31
C PRO A 102 2.56 -17.83 -1.19
N PRO A 103 3.29 -16.92 -1.86
CA PRO A 103 3.19 -16.78 -3.31
C PRO A 103 3.57 -18.11 -3.99
N PRO A 104 2.91 -18.48 -5.11
CA PRO A 104 3.29 -19.65 -5.91
C PRO A 104 4.68 -19.49 -6.54
#